data_AF-A0A1V3X353-F1
#
_entry.id   AF-A0A1V3X353-F1
#
_cell.length_a   1.000
_cell.length_b   1.000
_cell.length_c   1.000
_cell.angle_alpha   90.00
_cell.angle_beta   90.00
_cell.angle_gamma   90.00
#
_symmetry.space_group_name_H-M   'P 1'
#
loop_
_entity.id
_entity.type
_entity.pdbx_description
1 polymer ?
#
loop_
_entity_poly.entity_id
_entity_poly.type
_entity_poly.pdbx_seq_one_letter_code
_entity_poly.pdbx_strand_id
1 'polypeptide(L)'
;MTVYDNTVPAVDCVDFVRLVDDLVDSDPQEWGAIVAKHIDECPPCLVYLQQMLDLKVLLNHVFDGEKLSDEHIAGVINTINTLRKGQE
;
A
#
# COMPACT_ATOMS: atom_id res chain seq x y z
N MET A 1 -32.58 -17.95 5.09
CA MET A 1 -32.15 -16.70 5.78
C MET A 1 -31.62 -17.12 7.15
N THR A 2 -30.30 -17.27 7.28
CA THR A 2 -29.64 -17.68 8.52
C THR A 2 -29.29 -16.45 9.35
N VAL A 3 -29.68 -16.48 10.62
CA VAL A 3 -29.65 -15.40 11.63
C VAL A 3 -28.23 -14.92 12.02
N TYR A 4 -27.17 -15.43 11.38
CA TYR A 4 -25.78 -15.10 11.70
C TYR A 4 -25.29 -13.75 11.16
N ASP A 5 -26.11 -13.05 10.36
CA ASP A 5 -25.62 -11.94 9.55
C ASP A 5 -25.64 -10.55 10.23
N ASN A 6 -26.15 -10.47 11.46
CA ASN A 6 -26.49 -9.20 12.13
C ASN A 6 -25.45 -8.69 13.15
N THR A 7 -24.30 -9.33 13.33
CA THR A 7 -23.32 -8.95 14.37
C THR A 7 -22.13 -8.15 13.85
N VAL A 8 -22.02 -7.98 12.54
CA VAL A 8 -20.92 -7.26 11.88
C VAL A 8 -21.46 -5.92 11.39
N PRO A 9 -20.99 -4.77 11.92
CA PRO A 9 -21.42 -3.46 11.42
C PRO A 9 -21.23 -3.38 9.91
N ALA A 10 -22.27 -3.01 9.18
CA ALA A 10 -22.17 -2.80 7.75
C ALA A 10 -21.30 -1.56 7.51
N VAL A 11 -20.18 -1.73 6.80
CA VAL A 11 -19.44 -0.61 6.22
C VAL A 11 -20.22 -0.17 4.99
N ASP A 12 -20.52 1.13 4.88
CA ASP A 12 -21.03 1.69 3.63
C ASP A 12 -19.89 1.99 2.64
N CYS A 13 -20.20 2.17 1.37
CA CYS A 13 -19.17 2.37 0.35
C CYS A 13 -18.33 3.64 0.59
N VAL A 14 -18.88 4.66 1.24
CA VAL A 14 -18.16 5.92 1.52
C VAL A 14 -17.12 5.68 2.61
N ASP A 15 -17.49 4.94 3.65
CA ASP A 15 -16.58 4.54 4.71
C ASP A 15 -15.53 3.57 4.19
N PHE A 16 -15.89 2.64 3.30
CA PHE A 16 -14.92 1.77 2.64
C PHE A 16 -13.87 2.57 1.87
N VAL A 17 -14.28 3.54 1.04
CA VAL A 17 -13.35 4.37 0.25
C VAL A 17 -12.34 5.11 1.14
N ARG A 18 -12.72 5.51 2.36
CA ARG A 18 -11.80 6.15 3.31
C ARG A 18 -10.76 5.18 3.87
N LEU A 19 -11.09 3.88 3.96
CA LEU A 19 -10.19 2.84 4.45
C LEU A 19 -9.25 2.32 3.35
N VAL A 20 -9.56 2.56 2.07
CA VAL A 20 -8.81 1.98 0.94
C VAL A 20 -7.33 2.34 0.98
N ASP A 21 -6.96 3.55 1.44
CA ASP A 21 -5.56 3.96 1.59
C ASP A 21 -4.81 2.99 2.54
N ASP A 22 -5.36 2.74 3.72
CA ASP A 22 -4.81 1.78 4.70
C ASP A 22 -4.84 0.33 4.18
N LEU A 23 -5.89 -0.05 3.43
CA LEU A 23 -6.04 -1.40 2.87
C LEU A 23 -5.01 -1.69 1.77
N VAL A 24 -4.65 -0.68 0.97
CA VAL A 24 -3.64 -0.78 -0.08
C VAL A 24 -2.23 -0.99 0.49
N ASP A 25 -2.00 -0.55 1.72
CA ASP A 25 -0.71 -0.66 2.42
C ASP A 25 -0.62 -1.86 3.39
N SER A 26 -1.72 -2.55 3.67
CA SER A 26 -1.78 -3.71 4.57
C SER A 26 -1.81 -5.06 3.85
N ASP A 27 -1.49 -6.14 4.57
CA ASP A 27 -1.64 -7.50 4.07
C ASP A 27 -3.14 -7.86 3.99
N PRO A 28 -3.65 -8.36 2.84
CA PRO A 28 -5.02 -8.84 2.72
C PRO A 28 -5.43 -9.89 3.76
N GLN A 29 -4.50 -10.66 4.32
CA GLN A 29 -4.77 -11.62 5.40
C GLN A 29 -5.10 -10.95 6.73
N GLU A 30 -4.70 -9.69 6.90
CA GLU A 30 -4.96 -8.89 8.11
C GLU A 30 -6.24 -8.05 8.01
N TRP A 31 -6.90 -8.05 6.85
CA TRP A 31 -8.16 -7.33 6.68
C TRP A 31 -9.23 -7.92 7.60
N GLY A 32 -9.81 -7.05 8.44
CA GLY A 32 -10.86 -7.46 9.37
C GLY A 32 -12.09 -8.02 8.65
N ALA A 33 -12.83 -8.91 9.32
CA ALA A 33 -14.00 -9.59 8.77
C ALA A 33 -15.07 -8.65 8.19
N ILE A 34 -15.18 -7.42 8.72
CA ILE A 34 -16.09 -6.38 8.20
C ILE A 34 -15.71 -5.98 6.76
N VAL A 35 -14.43 -5.77 6.49
CA VAL A 35 -13.91 -5.37 5.18
C VAL A 35 -14.06 -6.51 4.18
N ALA A 36 -13.69 -7.73 4.60
CA ALA A 36 -13.85 -8.93 3.77
C ALA A 36 -15.32 -9.13 3.35
N LYS A 37 -16.26 -8.96 4.30
CA LYS A 37 -17.70 -9.03 4.02
C LYS A 37 -18.13 -7.94 3.02
N HIS A 38 -17.71 -6.69 3.23
CA HIS A 38 -18.07 -5.60 2.31
C HIS A 38 -17.56 -5.84 0.89
N ILE A 39 -16.34 -6.35 0.73
CA ILE A 39 -15.74 -6.67 -0.57
C ILE A 39 -16.54 -7.75 -1.30
N ASP A 40 -17.00 -8.78 -0.59
CA ASP A 40 -17.83 -9.86 -1.15
C ASP A 40 -19.22 -9.35 -1.58
N GLU A 41 -19.81 -8.47 -0.77
CA GLU A 41 -21.17 -7.95 -0.99
C GLU A 41 -21.22 -6.73 -1.94
N CYS A 42 -20.09 -6.05 -2.19
CA CYS A 42 -20.01 -4.85 -3.01
C CYS A 42 -18.91 -4.93 -4.09
N PRO A 43 -19.21 -5.57 -5.24
CA PRO A 43 -18.27 -5.67 -6.36
C PRO A 43 -17.67 -4.33 -6.84
N PRO A 44 -18.40 -3.19 -6.86
CA PRO A 44 -17.80 -1.89 -7.20
C PRO A 44 -16.64 -1.48 -6.28
N CYS A 45 -16.75 -1.75 -4.97
CA CYS A 45 -15.71 -1.42 -4.00
C CYS A 45 -14.49 -2.33 -4.15
N LEU A 46 -14.68 -3.61 -4.49
CA LEU A 46 -13.57 -4.50 -4.86
C LEU A 46 -12.81 -3.98 -6.07
N VAL A 47 -13.52 -3.61 -7.14
CA VAL A 47 -12.89 -3.07 -8.35
C VAL A 47 -12.12 -1.79 -8.03
N TYR A 48 -12.69 -0.90 -7.21
CA TYR A 48 -12.00 0.31 -6.78
C TYR A 48 -10.71 0.00 -6.01
N LEU A 49 -10.74 -0.93 -5.05
CA LEU A 49 -9.55 -1.35 -4.31
C LEU A 49 -8.48 -1.94 -5.24
N GLN A 50 -8.87 -2.79 -6.20
CA GLN A 50 -7.96 -3.35 -7.20
C GLN A 50 -7.31 -2.25 -8.05
N GLN A 51 -8.08 -1.25 -8.48
CA GLN A 51 -7.53 -0.11 -9.24
C GLN A 51 -6.50 0.69 -8.44
N MET A 52 -6.71 0.86 -7.13
CA MET A 52 -5.76 1.55 -6.26
C MET A 52 -4.46 0.73 -6.05
N LEU A 53 -4.57 -0.59 -5.93
CA LEU A 53 -3.41 -1.50 -5.89
C LEU A 53 -2.62 -1.46 -7.21
N ASP A 54 -3.30 -1.52 -8.35
CA ASP A 54 -2.67 -1.41 -9.67
C ASP A 54 -1.94 -0.08 -9.81
N LEU A 55 -2.56 1.02 -9.39
CA LEU A 55 -1.93 2.33 -9.42
C LEU A 55 -0.67 2.38 -8.56
N LYS A 56 -0.69 1.82 -7.34
CA LYS A 56 0.49 1.72 -6.47
C LYS A 56 1.63 0.96 -7.14
N VAL A 57 1.32 -0.17 -7.79
CA VAL A 57 2.31 -0.96 -8.55
C VAL A 57 2.90 -0.13 -9.69
N LEU A 58 2.05 0.53 -10.49
CA LEU A 58 2.49 1.38 -11.60
C LEU A 58 3.38 2.53 -11.13
N LEU A 59 3.00 3.22 -10.05
CA LEU A 59 3.79 4.30 -9.47
C LEU A 59 5.13 3.78 -8.96
N ASN A 60 5.14 2.66 -8.22
CA ASN A 60 6.38 2.05 -7.76
C ASN A 60 7.31 1.66 -8.91
N HIS A 61 6.79 1.15 -10.03
CA HIS A 61 7.61 0.85 -11.20
C HIS A 61 8.24 2.09 -11.85
N VAL A 62 7.49 3.20 -11.92
CA VAL A 62 8.04 4.47 -12.42
C VAL A 62 9.17 4.96 -11.50
N PHE A 63 9.01 4.84 -10.19
CA PHE A 63 9.99 5.29 -9.21
C PHE A 63 11.15 4.32 -8.96
N ASP A 64 11.00 3.02 -9.21
CA ASP A 64 12.10 2.05 -9.15
C ASP A 64 13.18 2.35 -10.20
N GLY A 65 12.82 3.02 -11.30
CA GLY A 65 13.78 3.57 -12.26
C GLY A 65 14.60 4.76 -11.73
N GLU A 66 14.12 5.44 -10.68
CA GLU A 66 14.77 6.62 -10.07
C GLU A 66 15.38 6.34 -8.69
N LYS A 67 15.17 5.15 -8.09
CA LYS A 67 15.76 4.80 -6.80
C LYS A 67 17.29 4.69 -6.93
N LEU A 68 17.99 5.37 -6.03
CA LEU A 68 19.44 5.21 -5.89
C LEU A 68 19.75 3.76 -5.51
N SER A 69 20.56 3.08 -6.32
CA SER A 69 21.06 1.75 -5.99
C SER A 69 22.05 1.81 -4.81
N ASP A 70 22.30 0.65 -4.18
CA ASP A 70 23.32 0.52 -3.14
C ASP A 70 24.70 0.99 -3.63
N GLU A 71 24.98 0.84 -4.93
CA GLU A 71 26.21 1.31 -5.56
C GLU A 71 26.27 2.85 -5.63
N HIS A 72 25.17 3.51 -5.97
CA HIS A 72 25.07 4.97 -5.92
C HIS A 72 25.26 5.48 -4.49
N ILE A 73 24.65 4.83 -3.50
CA ILE A 73 24.78 5.18 -2.08
C ILE A 73 26.23 4.99 -1.62
N ALA A 74 26.86 3.86 -1.95
CA ALA A 74 28.25 3.58 -1.61
C ALA A 74 29.21 4.60 -2.24
N GLY A 75 28.96 5.01 -3.49
CA GLY A 75 29.73 6.05 -4.18
C GLY A 75 29.68 7.40 -3.46
N VAL A 76 28.50 7.82 -3.01
CA VAL A 76 28.33 9.06 -2.21
C VAL A 76 29.09 8.97 -0.88
N ILE A 77 28.93 7.85 -0.15
CA ILE A 77 29.64 7.64 1.13
C ILE A 77 31.16 7.67 0.95
N ASN A 78 31.68 7.03 -0.10
CA ASN A 78 33.11 7.04 -0.40
C ASN A 78 33.63 8.43 -0.74
N THR A 79 32.85 9.22 -1.50
CA THR A 79 33.18 10.61 -1.82
C THR A 79 33.27 11.46 -0.56
N ILE A 80 32.26 11.39 0.32
CA ILE A 80 32.25 12.09 1.61
C ILE A 80 33.46 11.69 2.46
N ASN A 81 33.76 10.40 2.54
CA ASN A 81 34.91 9.89 3.29
C ASN A 81 36.25 10.39 2.73
N THR A 82 36.37 10.50 1.42
CA THR A 82 37.59 11.00 0.76
C THR A 82 37.77 12.49 1.00
N LEU A 83 36.70 13.28 0.87
CA LEU A 83 36.72 14.71 1.18
C LEU A 83 37.13 14.98 2.63
N ARG A 84 36.59 14.21 3.58
CA ARG A 84 36.97 14.30 5.00
C ARG A 84 38.45 13.96 5.25
N LYS A 85 39.00 12.98 4.53
CA LYS A 85 40.42 12.57 4.63
C LYS A 85 41.37 13.58 3.98
N GLY A 86 40.92 14.35 2.99
CA GLY A 86 41.72 15.37 2.31
C GLY A 86 41.75 16.73 3.00
N GLN A 87 41.16 16.86 4.19
CA GLN A 87 41.21 18.07 5.03
C GLN A 87 42.34 18.05 6.08
N GLU A 88 43.36 17.19 5.89
CA GLU A 88 44.60 17.18 6.68
C GLU A 88 45.75 17.84 5.93
#